data_AF-A0A3D6DUK2-F1
#
_entry.id   AF-A0A3D6DUK2-F1
#
_cell.length_a   1.000
_cell.length_b   1.000
_cell.length_c   1.000
_cell.angle_alpha   90.00
_cell.angle_beta   90.00
_cell.angle_gamma   90.00
#
_symmetry.space_group_name_H-M   'P 1'
#
loop_
_entity.id
_entity.type
_entity.pdbx_description
1 polymer ?
#
loop_
_entity_poly.entity_id
_entity_poly.type
_entity_poly.pdbx_seq_one_letter_code
_entity_poly.pdbx_strand_id
1 'polypeptide(L)' 'MLVIVLENAPPRLRGRLGIWLLEVRAGVYVVRDRKP' A
#
# COMPACT_ATOMS: atom_id res chain seq x y z
N MET A 1 -5.55 9.31 -6.94
CA MET A 1 -4.22 8.87 -6.44
C MET A 1 -4.34 8.65 -4.95
N LEU A 2 -3.98 7.46 -4.44
CA LEU A 2 -4.06 7.11 -3.02
C LEU A 2 -2.67 6.66 -2.53
N VAL A 3 -2.30 7.09 -1.33
CA VAL A 3 -1.08 6.73 -0.63
C VAL A 3 -1.44 6.21 0.75
N ILE A 4 -0.85 5.10 1.17
CA ILE A 4 -1.05 4.48 2.49
C ILE A 4 0.31 4.33 3.16
N VAL A 5 0.41 4.78 4.42
CA VAL A 5 1.61 4.61 5.27
C VAL A 5 1.25 3.70 6.44
N LEU A 6 2.02 2.64 6.63
CA LEU A 6 1.86 1.69 7.72
C LEU A 6 3.00 1.84 8.75
N GLU A 7 2.61 2.25 9.95
CA GLU A 7 3.48 2.29 11.13
C GLU A 7 3.03 1.22 12.14
N ASN A 8 3.98 0.42 12.64
CA ASN A 8 3.72 -0.68 13.61
C ASN A 8 2.55 -1.62 13.25
N ALA A 9 2.33 -1.86 11.96
CA ALA A 9 1.23 -2.70 11.48
C ALA A 9 1.62 -4.19 11.44
N PRO A 10 0.68 -5.12 11.68
CA PRO A 10 0.93 -6.56 11.56
C PRO A 10 1.43 -6.95 10.16
N PRO A 11 2.36 -7.92 10.04
CA PRO A 11 2.89 -8.37 8.73
C PRO A 11 1.80 -8.83 7.75
N ARG A 12 0.69 -9.37 8.26
CA ARG A 12 -0.46 -9.79 7.45
C ARG A 12 -1.12 -8.64 6.68
N LEU A 13 -1.10 -7.42 7.22
CA LEU A 13 -1.65 -6.25 6.53
C LEU A 13 -0.75 -5.81 5.38
N ARG A 14 0.57 -5.84 5.57
CA ARG A 14 1.55 -5.58 4.49
C ARG A 14 1.36 -6.56 3.34
N GLY A 15 1.24 -7.85 3.65
CA GLY A 15 0.94 -8.87 2.65
C GLY A 15 -0.36 -8.60 1.90
N ARG A 16 -1.43 -8.17 2.58
CA ARG A 16 -2.71 -7.82 1.94
C ARG A 16 -2.62 -6.59 1.04
N LEU A 17 -1.91 -5.54 1.47
CA LEU A 17 -1.74 -4.32 0.68
C LEU A 17 -0.84 -4.57 -0.54
N GLY A 18 0.22 -5.36 -0.39
CA GLY A 18 1.14 -5.72 -1.48
C GLY A 18 0.52 -6.55 -2.61
N ILE A 19 -0.69 -7.09 -2.44
CA ILE A 19 -1.43 -7.75 -3.52
C ILE A 19 -1.91 -6.74 -4.57
N TRP A 20 -2.32 -5.54 -4.14
CA TRP A 20 -3.03 -4.58 -5.00
C TRP A 20 -2.32 -3.23 -5.15
N LEU A 21 -1.42 -2.90 -4.22
CA LEU A 21 -0.74 -1.62 -4.15
C LEU A 21 0.77 -1.82 -4.34
N LEU A 22 1.42 -0.82 -4.94
CA LEU A 22 2.88 -0.81 -5.08
C LEU A 22 3.54 -0.29 -3.80
N GLU A 23 4.41 -1.09 -3.19
CA GLU A 23 5.25 -0.64 -2.08
C GLU A 23 6.48 0.12 -2.61
N VAL A 24 6.53 1.44 -2.39
CA VAL A 24 7.62 2.30 -2.90
C VAL A 24 8.73 2.52 -1.88
N ARG A 25 8.42 2.35 -0.59
CA ARG A 25 9.32 2.29 0.55
C ARG A 25 8.72 1.36 1.59
N ALA A 26 9.51 0.87 2.54
CA ALA A 26 9.03 0.01 3.61
C ALA A 26 7.79 0.62 4.31
N GLY A 27 6.64 -0.04 4.17
CA GLY A 27 5.36 0.43 4.73
C GLY A 27 4.64 1.52 3.94
N VAL A 28 5.16 1.98 2.80
CA VAL A 28 4.57 3.04 1.98
C VAL A 28 4.03 2.46 0.68
N TYR A 29 2.70 2.46 0.54
CA TYR A 29 1.99 1.88 -0.60
C TYR A 29 1.29 2.95 -1.43
N VAL A 30 1.35 2.84 -2.75
CA VAL A 30 0.71 3.76 -3.68
C VAL A 30 -0.18 3.02 -4.68
N VAL A 31 -1.29 3.66 -5.05
CA VAL A 31 -2.11 3.23 -6.19
C VAL A 31 -2.62 4.44 -6.96
N ARG A 32 -2.58 4.31 -8.29
CA ARG A 32 -3.24 5.25 -9.17
C ARG A 32 -4.67 4.77 -9.38
N ASP A 33 -5.61 5.52 -8.82
CA ASP A 33 -7.00 5.43 -9.26
C ASP A 33 -7.06 5.85 -10.73
N ARG A 34 -7.54 4.94 -11.59
CA ARG A 34 -7.89 5.23 -12.97
C ARG A 34 -9.41 5.22 -13.03
N LYS A 35 -10.03 6.37 -12.80
CA LYS A 35 -11.36 6.60 -13.36
C LYS A 35 -11.22 6.87 -14.87
N PRO A 36 -12.19 6.42 -15.68
CA PRO A 36 -12.29 6.84 -17.07
C PRO A 36 -12.43 8.36 -17.19
#